data_AF-A0AAT9QPL8-F1
#
_entry.id   AF-A0AAT9QPL8-F1
#
_cell.length_a   1.000
_cell.length_b   1.000
_cell.length_c   1.000
_cell.angle_alpha   90.00
_cell.angle_beta   90.00
_cell.angle_gamma   90.00
#
_symmetry.space_group_name_H-M   'P 1'
#
loop_
_entity.id
_entity.type
_entity.pdbx_description
1 polymer ?
#
loop_
_entity_poly.entity_id
_entity_poly.type
_entity_poly.pdbx_seq_one_letter_code
_entity_poly.pdbx_strand_id
1 'polypeptide(L)'
;MDWEVWGRAPEGFDAATFYACTLLQPDTAPRIRTTFPVLGSLAGLAAEATVCAQLLQTVARGGNLILEDQLRTWVEELRHR
;
A
#
# COMPACT_ATOMS: atom_id res chain seq x y z
N MET A 1 16.15 -12.24 -9.74
CA MET A 1 15.53 -11.96 -8.45
C MET A 1 16.13 -10.66 -7.99
N ASP A 2 15.29 -9.65 -7.82
CA ASP A 2 15.74 -8.27 -7.70
C ASP A 2 15.74 -7.90 -6.21
N TRP A 3 16.83 -8.24 -5.52
CA TRP A 3 17.00 -8.02 -4.07
C TRP A 3 17.53 -6.63 -3.74
N GLU A 4 17.64 -5.74 -4.73
CA GLU A 4 18.23 -4.40 -4.62
C GLU A 4 17.53 -3.52 -3.56
N VAL A 5 16.30 -3.86 -3.20
CA VAL A 5 15.46 -3.11 -2.24
C VAL A 5 15.14 -3.92 -0.98
N TRP A 6 15.72 -5.11 -0.81
CA TRP A 6 15.51 -5.92 0.39
C TRP A 6 16.12 -5.25 1.62
N GLY A 7 15.39 -5.22 2.72
CA GLY A 7 15.88 -4.61 3.95
C GLY A 7 14.88 -4.68 5.09
N ARG A 8 15.18 -3.94 6.15
CA ARG A 8 14.28 -3.79 7.29
C ARG A 8 13.16 -2.80 6.95
N ALA A 9 11.93 -3.21 7.16
CA ALA A 9 10.74 -2.39 6.96
C ALA A 9 9.74 -2.59 8.12
N PRO A 10 8.73 -1.73 8.25
CA PRO A 10 7.64 -1.93 9.20
C PRO A 10 6.91 -3.26 8.97
N GLU A 11 6.28 -3.79 10.02
CA GLU A 11 5.50 -5.02 9.92
C GLU A 11 4.37 -4.86 8.90
N GLY A 12 4.25 -5.82 7.98
CA GLY A 12 3.24 -5.77 6.91
C GLY A 12 3.65 -4.94 5.68
N PHE A 13 4.90 -4.46 5.58
CA PHE A 13 5.35 -3.68 4.43
C PHE A 13 5.19 -4.40 3.08
N ASP A 14 5.56 -5.69 3.02
CA ASP A 14 5.41 -6.48 1.78
C ASP A 14 3.93 -6.71 1.45
N ALA A 15 3.09 -6.93 2.47
CA ALA A 15 1.65 -7.07 2.28
C ALA A 15 1.01 -5.76 1.79
N ALA A 16 1.45 -4.61 2.32
CA ALA A 16 0.98 -3.29 1.92
C ALA A 16 1.44 -2.96 0.49
N THR A 17 2.68 -3.29 0.15
CA THR A 17 3.21 -3.15 -1.22
C THR A 17 2.42 -4.01 -2.19
N PHE A 18 2.15 -5.27 -1.84
CA PHE A 18 1.37 -6.17 -2.68
C PHE A 18 -0.07 -5.69 -2.83
N TYR A 19 -0.71 -5.23 -1.75
CA TYR A 19 -2.04 -4.62 -1.81
C TYR A 19 -2.06 -3.42 -2.76
N ALA A 20 -1.06 -2.54 -2.66
CA ALA A 20 -0.94 -1.37 -3.53
C ALA A 20 -0.83 -1.72 -5.02
N CYS A 21 -0.09 -2.77 -5.36
CA CYS A 21 0.00 -3.29 -6.73
C CYS A 21 -1.33 -3.82 -7.27
N THR A 22 -2.28 -4.16 -6.39
CA THR A 22 -3.59 -4.70 -6.75
C THR A 22 -4.73 -3.69 -6.72
N LEU A 23 -4.46 -2.42 -6.41
CA LEU A 23 -5.49 -1.38 -6.22
C LEU A 23 -6.35 -1.13 -7.47
N LEU A 24 -5.84 -1.42 -8.67
CA LEU A 24 -6.59 -1.27 -9.92
C LEU A 24 -7.40 -2.52 -10.28
N GLN A 25 -7.31 -3.57 -9.48
CA GLN A 25 -7.97 -4.85 -9.69
C GLN A 25 -9.05 -5.03 -8.61
N PRO A 26 -10.30 -4.60 -8.87
CA PRO A 26 -11.35 -4.51 -7.85
C PRO A 26 -11.69 -5.86 -7.20
N ASP A 27 -11.49 -6.97 -7.92
CA ASP A 27 -11.73 -8.31 -7.37
C ASP A 27 -10.55 -8.88 -6.57
N THR A 28 -9.35 -8.29 -6.73
CA THR A 28 -8.11 -8.79 -6.13
C THR A 28 -7.75 -8.04 -4.87
N ALA A 29 -7.84 -6.70 -4.87
CA ALA A 29 -7.53 -5.89 -3.71
C ALA A 29 -8.27 -6.33 -2.42
N PRO A 30 -9.59 -6.63 -2.45
CA PRO A 30 -10.29 -7.14 -1.27
C PRO A 30 -9.75 -8.49 -0.78
N ARG A 31 -9.37 -9.38 -1.71
CA ARG A 31 -8.80 -10.69 -1.36
C ARG A 31 -7.44 -10.56 -0.69
N ILE A 32 -6.61 -9.62 -1.13
CA ILE A 32 -5.32 -9.35 -0.48
C ILE A 32 -5.56 -8.85 0.95
N ARG A 33 -6.49 -7.91 1.15
CA ARG A 33 -6.86 -7.46 2.50
C ARG A 33 -7.33 -8.58 3.41
N THR A 34 -8.12 -9.54 2.92
CA THR A 34 -8.56 -10.68 3.75
C THR A 34 -7.47 -11.71 3.98
N THR A 35 -6.53 -11.85 3.03
CA THR A 35 -5.42 -12.82 3.12
C THR A 35 -4.33 -12.35 4.08
N PHE A 36 -4.10 -11.05 4.17
CA PHE A 36 -3.07 -10.45 5.03
C PHE A 36 -3.72 -9.65 6.17
N PRO A 37 -4.07 -10.30 7.30
CA PRO A 37 -4.75 -9.65 8.42
C PRO A 37 -3.93 -8.55 9.11
N VAL A 38 -2.62 -8.47 8.83
CA VAL A 38 -1.77 -7.34 9.25
C VAL A 38 -2.23 -6.03 8.61
N LEU A 39 -2.80 -6.07 7.42
CA LEU A 39 -3.37 -4.90 6.76
C LEU A 39 -4.59 -4.42 7.54
N GLY A 40 -4.52 -3.18 7.98
CA GLY A 40 -5.52 -2.54 8.81
C GLY A 40 -5.38 -2.79 10.31
N SER A 41 -4.38 -3.56 10.74
CA SER A 41 -4.05 -3.72 12.16
C SER A 41 -3.21 -2.55 12.66
N LEU A 42 -3.20 -2.30 13.98
CA LEU A 42 -2.34 -1.28 14.59
C LEU A 42 -0.84 -1.49 14.26
N ALA A 43 -0.40 -2.75 14.15
CA ALA A 43 0.97 -3.08 13.78
C ALA A 43 1.28 -2.75 12.30
N GLY A 44 0.29 -2.89 11.42
CA GLY A 44 0.42 -2.66 9.98
C GLY A 44 0.22 -1.20 9.53
N LEU A 45 -0.36 -0.34 10.36
CA LEU A 45 -0.62 1.07 10.00
C LEU A 45 0.63 1.80 9.52
N ALA A 46 1.77 1.58 10.18
CA ALA A 46 3.04 2.20 9.79
C ALA A 46 3.50 1.72 8.40
N ALA A 47 3.32 0.44 8.07
CA ALA A 47 3.62 -0.10 6.75
C ALA A 47 2.71 0.50 5.68
N GLU A 48 1.39 0.50 5.90
CA GLU A 48 0.42 1.04 4.94
C GLU A 48 0.65 2.52 4.68
N ALA A 49 0.86 3.32 5.73
CA ALA A 49 1.19 4.74 5.59
C ALA A 49 2.49 4.96 4.83
N THR A 50 3.52 4.15 5.09
CA THR A 50 4.82 4.26 4.39
C THR A 50 4.67 3.97 2.90
N VAL A 51 3.98 2.89 2.53
CA VAL A 51 3.76 2.51 1.12
C VAL A 51 2.90 3.57 0.42
N CYS A 52 1.80 4.01 1.04
CA CYS A 52 0.98 5.12 0.52
C CYS A 52 1.82 6.37 0.24
N ALA A 53 2.65 6.78 1.20
CA ALA A 53 3.50 7.97 1.05
C ALA A 53 4.51 7.82 -0.10
N GLN A 54 5.15 6.66 -0.24
CA GLN A 54 6.10 6.39 -1.34
C GLN A 54 5.43 6.44 -2.72
N LEU A 55 4.23 5.87 -2.84
CA LEU A 55 3.49 5.86 -4.10
C LEU A 55 2.93 7.24 -4.44
N LEU A 56 2.42 7.99 -3.45
CA LEU A 56 2.00 9.38 -3.64
C LEU A 56 3.17 10.28 -4.03
N GLN A 57 4.37 10.07 -3.47
CA GLN A 57 5.58 10.77 -3.91
C GLN A 57 5.91 10.46 -5.38
N THR A 58 5.67 9.22 -5.82
CA THR A 58 5.88 8.80 -7.21
C THR A 58 4.87 9.48 -8.14
N VAL A 59 3.59 9.52 -7.74
CA VAL A 59 2.52 10.26 -8.44
C VAL A 59 2.84 11.74 -8.54
N ALA A 60 3.27 12.37 -7.45
CA ALA A 60 3.66 13.78 -7.44
C ALA A 60 4.84 14.10 -8.38
N ARG A 61 5.66 13.10 -8.74
CA ARG A 61 6.76 13.21 -9.72
C ARG A 61 6.34 12.84 -11.14
N GLY A 62 5.05 12.58 -11.39
CA GLY A 62 4.49 12.24 -12.69
C GLY A 62 4.47 10.73 -13.01
N GLY A 63 4.84 9.86 -12.07
CA GLY A 63 4.83 8.40 -12.26
C GLY A 63 3.53 7.75 -11.78
N ASN A 64 3.08 6.69 -12.45
CA ASN A 64 1.92 5.88 -12.01
C ASN A 64 0.64 6.69 -11.70
N LEU A 65 0.36 7.74 -12.47
CA LEU A 65 -0.77 8.65 -12.26
C LEU A 65 -2.14 7.93 -12.17
N ILE A 66 -2.27 6.78 -12.81
CA ILE A 66 -3.47 5.94 -12.75
C ILE A 66 -3.83 5.48 -11.32
N LEU A 67 -2.86 5.47 -10.40
CA LEU A 67 -3.08 5.10 -9.00
C LEU A 67 -3.56 6.25 -8.13
N GLU A 68 -3.57 7.50 -8.60
CA GLU A 68 -3.81 8.68 -7.76
C GLU A 68 -5.12 8.58 -6.97
N ASP A 69 -6.24 8.30 -7.64
CA ASP A 69 -7.55 8.23 -7.00
C ASP A 69 -7.65 7.10 -5.97
N GLN A 70 -7.04 5.94 -6.28
CA GLN A 70 -7.04 4.79 -5.37
C GLN A 70 -6.18 5.06 -4.14
N LEU A 71 -5.01 5.70 -4.31
CA LEU A 71 -4.13 6.07 -3.20
C LEU A 71 -4.77 7.14 -2.30
N ARG A 72 -5.48 8.12 -2.88
CA ARG A 72 -6.23 9.12 -2.09
C ARG A 72 -7.31 8.45 -1.25
N THR A 73 -8.07 7.53 -1.84
CA THR A 73 -9.09 6.77 -1.12
C THR A 73 -8.47 5.98 0.03
N TRP A 74 -7.38 5.25 -0.22
CA TRP A 74 -6.70 4.48 0.82
C TRP A 74 -6.12 5.37 1.94
N VAL A 75 -5.59 6.55 1.63
CA VAL A 75 -5.15 7.52 2.65
C VAL A 75 -6.31 7.98 3.51
N GLU A 76 -7.48 8.28 2.94
CA GLU A 76 -8.64 8.64 3.75
C GLU A 76 -9.05 7.49 4.67
N GLU A 77 -9.08 6.25 4.18
CA GLU A 77 -9.36 5.08 5.03
C GLU A 77 -8.37 4.96 6.20
N LEU A 78 -7.07 5.20 5.96
CA LEU A 78 -6.05 5.15 6.99
C LEU A 78 -6.20 6.24 8.05
N ARG A 79 -6.69 7.43 7.68
CA ARG A 79 -6.94 8.53 8.63
C ARG A 79 -8.12 8.26 9.57
N HIS A 80 -9.03 7.37 9.19
CA HIS A 80 -10.22 7.03 9.99
C HIS A 80 -9.99 5.83 10.93
N ARG A 81 -8.76 5.33 11.04
CA ARG A 81 -8.36 4.24 11.94
C ARG A 81 -7.63 4.76 13.16
#